data_AF-A0A5R8QEF5-F1
#
_entry.id   AF-A0A5R8QEF5-F1
#
_cell.length_a   1.000
_cell.length_b   1.000
_cell.length_c   1.000
_cell.angle_alpha   90.00
_cell.angle_beta   90.00
_cell.angle_gamma   90.00
#
_symmetry.space_group_name_H-M   'P 1'
#
loop_
_entity.id
_entity.type
_entity.pdbx_description
1 polymer ?
#
loop_
_entity_poly.entity_id
_entity_poly.type
_entity_poly.pdbx_seq_one_letter_code
_entity_poly.pdbx_strand_id
1 'polypeptide(L)'
;MSSANEPVARPKHGAICWNELNVHDVERAKKFYSESLGWSFEGMPMGGFTYWIISSHGARVGGMFEMKGPEFEGVPEHWLTYIGVDDVDARVGKAKAAGATICKDAFDIPGVGRMAVLQEPGGAIVAWMTPRPQQNA
;
A
#
# COMPACT_ATOMS: atom_id res chain seq x y z
N MET A 1 -28.18 6.87 7.36
CA MET A 1 -27.61 6.09 8.47
C MET A 1 -26.31 5.49 7.96
N SER A 2 -25.22 5.77 8.66
CA SER A 2 -23.82 5.59 8.24
C SER A 2 -23.45 4.12 8.02
N SER A 3 -22.91 3.77 6.85
CA SER A 3 -22.31 2.46 6.55
C SER A 3 -20.80 2.45 6.79
N ALA A 4 -20.32 3.14 7.84
CA ALA A 4 -18.90 3.28 8.15
C ALA A 4 -18.21 2.00 8.67
N ASN A 5 -18.75 0.80 8.42
CA ASN A 5 -18.16 -0.44 8.90
C ASN A 5 -18.46 -1.65 8.01
N GLU A 6 -18.40 -1.49 6.68
CA GLU A 6 -18.27 -2.66 5.83
C GLU A 6 -16.87 -3.25 6.00
N PRO A 7 -16.74 -4.57 6.28
CA PRO A 7 -15.44 -5.21 6.28
C PRO A 7 -14.84 -5.03 4.89
N VAL A 8 -13.62 -4.47 4.81
CA VAL A 8 -12.89 -4.34 3.54
C VAL A 8 -12.81 -5.75 2.95
N ALA A 9 -13.55 -5.99 1.88
CA ALA A 9 -13.60 -7.30 1.23
C ALA A 9 -12.18 -7.72 0.87
N ARG A 10 -11.83 -8.98 1.14
CA ARG A 10 -10.46 -9.48 0.87
C ARG A 10 -10.11 -9.17 -0.59
N PRO A 11 -8.94 -8.58 -0.85
CA PRO A 11 -8.40 -8.48 -2.20
C PRO A 11 -8.53 -9.82 -2.92
N LYS A 12 -9.31 -9.87 -3.99
CA LYS A 12 -9.36 -11.06 -4.86
C LYS A 12 -8.03 -11.16 -5.60
N HIS A 13 -7.59 -12.38 -5.89
CA HIS A 13 -6.41 -12.59 -6.73
C HIS A 13 -6.52 -11.81 -8.04
N GLY A 14 -5.51 -10.99 -8.35
CA GLY A 14 -5.44 -10.15 -9.56
C GLY A 14 -6.21 -8.83 -9.47
N ALA A 15 -6.92 -8.54 -8.37
CA ALA A 15 -7.67 -7.29 -8.22
C ALA A 15 -6.80 -6.20 -7.60
N ILE A 16 -6.90 -4.97 -8.12
CA ILE A 16 -6.40 -3.77 -7.43
C ILE A 16 -7.18 -3.63 -6.12
N CYS A 17 -6.46 -3.46 -5.02
CA CYS A 17 -7.08 -3.45 -3.69
C CYS A 17 -6.68 -2.27 -2.81
N TRP A 18 -5.60 -1.57 -3.14
CA TRP A 18 -5.14 -0.42 -2.39
C TRP A 18 -4.27 0.49 -3.26
N ASN A 19 -4.24 1.77 -2.92
CA ASN A 19 -3.29 2.72 -3.46
C ASN A 19 -2.64 3.47 -2.30
N GLU A 20 -1.33 3.64 -2.40
CA GLU A 20 -0.53 4.25 -1.36
C GLU A 20 0.31 5.37 -1.94
N LEU A 21 0.20 6.55 -1.34
CA LEU A 21 1.06 7.68 -1.64
C LEU A 21 2.35 7.55 -0.83
N ASN A 22 3.48 7.39 -1.51
CA ASN A 22 4.80 7.34 -0.90
C ASN A 22 5.46 8.72 -1.02
N VAL A 23 5.74 9.37 0.10
CA VAL A 23 6.22 10.77 0.17
C VAL A 23 7.41 10.94 1.10
N HIS A 24 8.24 11.95 0.86
CA HIS A 24 9.30 12.36 1.80
C HIS A 24 8.82 13.43 2.78
N ASP A 25 7.79 14.19 2.42
CA ASP A 25 7.19 15.23 3.26
C ASP A 25 5.68 15.01 3.40
N VAL A 26 5.31 14.35 4.50
CA VAL A 26 3.92 14.04 4.85
C VAL A 26 3.08 15.30 4.99
N GLU A 27 3.58 16.33 5.66
CA GLU A 27 2.78 17.52 5.97
C GLU A 27 2.53 18.36 4.70
N ARG A 28 3.53 18.45 3.81
CA ARG A 28 3.33 19.05 2.49
C ARG A 28 2.28 18.29 1.67
N ALA A 29 2.35 16.96 1.65
CA ALA A 29 1.39 16.14 0.92
C ALA A 29 -0.03 16.31 1.49
N LYS A 30 -0.20 16.24 2.82
CA LYS A 30 -1.49 16.48 3.47
C LYS A 30 -2.05 17.84 3.12
N LYS A 31 -1.27 18.91 3.25
CA LYS A 31 -1.71 20.27 2.94
C LYS A 31 -2.24 20.35 1.51
N PHE A 32 -1.45 19.85 0.55
CA PHE A 32 -1.84 19.87 -0.86
C PHE A 32 -3.16 19.13 -1.12
N TYR A 33 -3.29 17.88 -0.66
CA TYR A 33 -4.47 17.06 -0.94
C TYR A 33 -5.71 17.47 -0.12
N SER A 34 -5.52 17.98 1.10
CA SER A 34 -6.61 18.57 1.88
C SER A 34 -7.15 19.83 1.22
N GLU A 35 -6.29 20.73 0.74
CA GLU A 35 -6.70 21.99 0.10
C GLU A 35 -7.29 21.78 -1.30
N SER A 36 -6.75 20.83 -2.08
CA SER A 36 -7.16 20.62 -3.47
C SER A 36 -8.32 19.64 -3.62
N LEU A 37 -8.34 18.54 -2.85
CA LEU A 37 -9.33 17.47 -2.99
C LEU A 37 -10.25 17.35 -1.77
N GLY A 38 -9.98 18.06 -0.68
CA GLY A 38 -10.75 17.93 0.56
C GLY A 38 -10.52 16.60 1.29
N TRP A 39 -9.39 15.93 1.04
CA TRP A 39 -9.05 14.68 1.73
C TRP A 39 -8.78 14.90 3.22
N SER A 40 -9.06 13.87 4.01
CA SER A 40 -8.68 13.80 5.43
C SER A 40 -7.73 12.65 5.68
N PHE A 41 -6.94 12.76 6.74
CA PHE A 41 -5.87 11.82 7.05
C PHE A 41 -5.95 11.37 8.50
N GLU A 42 -5.93 10.06 8.74
CA GLU A 42 -5.91 9.47 10.07
C GLU A 42 -4.60 8.72 10.29
N GLY A 43 -3.85 9.10 11.32
CA GLY A 43 -2.57 8.47 11.65
C GLY A 43 -2.75 7.16 12.40
N MET A 44 -2.14 6.10 11.89
CA MET A 44 -2.10 4.75 12.45
C MET A 44 -0.66 4.42 12.87
N PRO A 45 -0.36 4.33 14.18
CA PRO A 45 0.97 3.94 14.64
C PRO A 45 1.31 2.49 14.24
N MET A 46 2.45 2.29 13.57
CA MET A 46 2.88 0.99 13.02
C MET A 46 4.24 0.51 13.58
N GLY A 47 4.51 0.77 14.86
CA GLY A 47 5.69 0.24 15.54
C GLY A 47 7.02 0.72 14.92
N GLY A 48 7.26 2.04 14.94
CA GLY A 48 8.48 2.66 14.42
C GLY A 48 8.22 3.75 13.38
N PHE A 49 7.03 3.77 12.79
CA PHE A 49 6.56 4.82 11.88
C PHE A 49 5.05 5.03 12.04
N THR A 50 4.52 6.08 11.41
CA THR A 50 3.08 6.34 11.31
C THR A 50 2.62 6.11 9.87
N TYR A 51 1.63 5.26 9.70
CA TYR A 51 0.92 5.11 8.43
C TYR A 51 -0.30 6.02 8.42
N TRP A 52 -0.61 6.68 7.31
CA TRP A 52 -1.78 7.57 7.24
C TRP A 52 -2.86 6.96 6.37
N ILE A 53 -4.07 6.78 6.91
CA ILE A 53 -5.24 6.42 6.12
C ILE A 53 -5.78 7.69 5.46
N ILE A 54 -5.91 7.66 4.15
CA ILE A 54 -6.51 8.73 3.35
C ILE A 54 -8.00 8.45 3.22
N SER A 55 -8.82 9.45 3.53
CA SER A 55 -10.27 9.40 3.34
C SER A 55 -10.77 10.54 2.46
N SER A 56 -11.77 10.24 1.63
CA SER A 56 -12.52 11.21 0.83
C SER A 56 -14.00 11.04 1.14
N HIS A 57 -14.67 12.12 1.52
CA HIS A 57 -16.10 12.11 1.91
C HIS A 57 -16.46 11.00 2.92
N GLY A 58 -15.58 10.74 3.89
CA GLY A 58 -15.78 9.72 4.93
C GLY A 58 -15.54 8.27 4.49
N ALA A 59 -15.14 8.03 3.24
CA ALA A 59 -14.73 6.71 2.76
C ALA A 59 -13.20 6.61 2.69
N ARG A 60 -12.65 5.47 3.10
CA ARG A 60 -11.21 5.18 2.97
C ARG A 60 -10.89 4.95 1.49
N VAL A 61 -9.94 5.73 0.96
CA VAL A 61 -9.59 5.70 -0.48
C VAL A 61 -8.14 5.31 -0.75
N GLY A 62 -7.29 5.29 0.27
CA GLY A 62 -5.90 4.89 0.15
C GLY A 62 -5.14 5.10 1.43
N GLY A 63 -3.82 4.98 1.33
CA GLY A 63 -2.91 5.26 2.43
C GLY A 63 -1.78 6.18 2.00
N MET A 64 -1.00 6.62 2.97
CA MET A 64 0.23 7.36 2.73
C MET A 64 1.32 6.89 3.69
N PHE A 65 2.47 6.61 3.11
CA PHE A 65 3.67 6.16 3.77
C PHE A 65 4.77 7.21 3.63
N GLU A 66 5.51 7.43 4.71
CA GLU A 66 6.64 8.35 4.73
C GLU A 66 7.94 7.58 4.42
N MET A 67 8.52 7.88 3.26
CA MET A 67 9.80 7.35 2.81
C MET A 67 10.95 8.03 3.58
N LYS A 68 11.34 7.40 4.69
CA LYS A 68 12.43 7.83 5.59
C LYS A 68 13.51 6.77 5.68
N GLY A 69 14.76 7.20 5.59
CA GLY A 69 15.94 6.34 5.74
C GLY A 69 16.76 6.21 4.45
N PRO A 70 17.99 5.69 4.55
CA PRO A 70 18.90 5.55 3.41
C PRO A 70 18.35 4.68 2.27
N GLU A 71 17.47 3.72 2.56
CA GLU A 71 16.89 2.84 1.55
C GLU A 71 15.93 3.54 0.58
N PHE A 72 15.47 4.75 0.93
CA PHE A 72 14.61 5.59 0.08
C PHE A 72 15.36 6.75 -0.56
N GLU A 73 16.68 6.85 -0.37
CA GLU A 73 17.48 7.91 -0.98
C GLU A 73 17.41 7.80 -2.52
N GLY A 74 17.03 8.90 -3.17
CA GLY A 74 16.86 8.96 -4.63
C GLY A 74 15.59 8.30 -5.16
N VAL A 75 14.74 7.73 -4.32
CA VAL A 75 13.42 7.21 -4.74
C VAL A 75 12.45 8.39 -4.89
N PRO A 76 11.92 8.68 -6.08
CA PRO A 76 10.97 9.77 -6.24
C PRO A 76 9.65 9.47 -5.52
N GLU A 77 8.97 10.51 -5.04
CA GLU A 77 7.61 10.37 -4.52
C GLU A 77 6.66 9.86 -5.61
N HIS A 78 5.79 8.92 -5.25
CA HIS A 78 4.96 8.22 -6.22
C HIS A 78 3.72 7.61 -5.57
N TRP A 79 2.74 7.30 -6.41
CA TRP A 79 1.64 6.42 -6.04
C TRP A 79 2.04 4.96 -6.32
N LEU A 80 1.86 4.10 -5.33
CA LEU A 80 2.09 2.67 -5.41
C LEU A 80 0.74 1.94 -5.35
N THR A 81 0.41 1.25 -6.42
CA THR A 81 -0.80 0.42 -6.49
C THR A 81 -0.51 -0.97 -5.94
N TYR A 82 -1.47 -1.50 -5.18
CA TYR A 82 -1.43 -2.84 -4.62
C TYR A 82 -2.42 -3.74 -5.36
N ILE A 83 -1.93 -4.90 -5.80
CA ILE A 83 -2.73 -5.98 -6.37
C ILE A 83 -2.79 -7.13 -5.37
N GLY A 84 -4.01 -7.58 -5.09
CA GLY A 84 -4.27 -8.76 -4.27
C GLY A 84 -3.74 -10.02 -4.95
N VAL A 85 -2.98 -10.83 -4.22
CA VAL A 85 -2.57 -12.17 -4.66
C VAL A 85 -2.92 -13.20 -3.58
N ASP A 86 -3.01 -14.45 -4.00
CA ASP A 86 -3.37 -15.57 -3.14
C ASP A 86 -2.20 -16.05 -2.29
N ASP A 87 -0.98 -15.97 -2.82
CA ASP A 87 0.29 -16.26 -2.13
C ASP A 87 1.42 -15.43 -2.72
N VAL A 88 1.90 -14.43 -1.98
CA VAL A 88 2.89 -13.48 -2.48
C VAL A 88 4.25 -14.12 -2.75
N ASP A 89 4.70 -15.09 -1.95
CA ASP A 89 5.99 -15.75 -2.16
C ASP A 89 5.95 -16.60 -3.44
N ALA A 90 4.88 -17.39 -3.62
CA ALA A 90 4.68 -18.17 -4.83
C ALA A 90 4.53 -17.28 -6.07
N ARG A 91 3.84 -16.13 -5.96
CA ARG A 91 3.68 -15.20 -7.08
C ARG A 91 4.98 -14.48 -7.40
N VAL A 92 5.74 -14.01 -6.42
CA VAL A 92 7.06 -13.40 -6.62
C VAL A 92 8.00 -14.36 -7.37
N GLY A 93 7.99 -15.65 -7.04
CA GLY A 93 8.75 -16.66 -7.80
C GLY A 93 8.37 -16.71 -9.28
N LYS A 94 7.06 -16.69 -9.59
CA LYS A 94 6.56 -16.63 -10.98
C LYS A 94 6.92 -15.32 -11.68
N ALA A 95 6.88 -14.20 -10.97
CA ALA A 95 7.24 -12.89 -11.52
C ALA A 95 8.72 -12.82 -11.89
N LYS A 96 9.61 -13.32 -11.01
CA LYS A 96 11.05 -13.44 -11.29
C LYS A 96 11.29 -14.27 -12.56
N ALA A 97 10.64 -15.43 -12.68
CA ALA A 97 10.75 -16.29 -13.86
C ALA A 97 10.22 -15.62 -15.15
N ALA A 98 9.29 -14.67 -15.02
CA ALA A 98 8.75 -13.88 -16.10
C ALA A 98 9.55 -12.59 -16.41
N GLY A 99 10.68 -12.37 -15.73
CA GLY A 99 11.59 -11.23 -15.98
C GLY A 99 11.35 -10.00 -15.11
N ALA A 100 10.55 -10.09 -14.05
CA ALA A 100 10.39 -8.99 -13.11
C ALA A 100 11.62 -8.81 -12.22
N THR A 101 11.93 -7.55 -11.89
CA THR A 101 12.92 -7.18 -10.87
C THR A 101 12.22 -7.06 -9.53
N ILE A 102 12.75 -7.69 -8.47
CA ILE A 102 12.20 -7.53 -7.12
C ILE A 102 12.89 -6.36 -6.44
N CYS A 103 12.13 -5.29 -6.25
CA CYS A 103 12.59 -4.06 -5.61
C CYS A 103 12.62 -4.21 -4.08
N LYS A 104 11.65 -4.94 -3.52
CA LYS A 104 11.57 -5.27 -2.10
C LYS A 104 11.09 -6.71 -1.95
N ASP A 105 11.92 -7.55 -1.33
CA ASP A 105 11.58 -8.94 -1.01
C ASP A 105 10.34 -9.02 -0.12
N ALA A 106 9.66 -10.17 -0.14
CA ALA A 106 8.41 -10.36 0.57
C ALA A 106 8.59 -10.26 2.09
N PHE A 107 7.76 -9.44 2.75
CA PHE A 107 7.77 -9.24 4.20
C PHE A 107 6.35 -9.12 4.77
N ASP A 108 6.23 -9.40 6.07
CA ASP A 108 4.96 -9.33 6.78
C ASP A 108 4.68 -7.90 7.28
N ILE A 109 3.44 -7.46 7.12
CA ILE A 109 2.90 -6.28 7.77
C ILE A 109 2.02 -6.76 8.93
N PRO A 110 2.44 -6.55 10.19
CA PRO A 110 1.62 -6.87 11.35
C PRO A 110 0.25 -6.23 11.22
N GLY A 111 -0.83 -6.96 11.50
CA GLY A 111 -2.18 -6.40 11.32
C GLY A 111 -2.80 -6.66 9.94
N VAL A 112 -2.00 -6.72 8.88
CA VAL A 112 -2.52 -6.54 7.51
C VAL A 112 -2.35 -7.75 6.61
N GLY A 113 -1.12 -8.20 6.39
CA GLY A 113 -0.83 -9.12 5.28
C GLY A 113 0.64 -9.39 5.10
N ARG A 114 0.98 -9.94 3.94
CA ARG A 114 2.34 -10.11 3.45
C ARG A 114 2.46 -9.48 2.08
N MET A 115 3.49 -8.68 1.86
CA MET A 115 3.66 -7.95 0.60
C MET A 115 5.07 -8.04 0.03
N ALA A 116 5.18 -7.78 -1.26
CA ALA A 116 6.44 -7.54 -1.97
C ALA A 116 6.26 -6.37 -2.95
N VAL A 117 7.36 -5.71 -3.31
CA VAL A 117 7.38 -4.68 -4.36
C VAL A 117 8.24 -5.17 -5.51
N LEU A 118 7.70 -5.09 -6.72
CA LEU A 118 8.37 -5.53 -7.93
C LEU A 118 8.20 -4.51 -9.05
N GLN A 119 9.14 -4.56 -9.98
CA GLN A 119 9.08 -3.86 -11.26
C GLN A 119 8.85 -4.91 -12.35
N GLU A 120 7.78 -4.73 -13.12
CA GLU A 120 7.52 -5.56 -14.30
C GLU A 120 8.49 -5.22 -15.46
N PRO A 121 8.70 -6.09 -16.46
CA PRO A 121 9.72 -5.91 -17.49
C PRO A 121 9.70 -4.59 -18.26
N GLY A 122 8.54 -3.94 -18.39
CA GLY A 122 8.34 -2.62 -18.99
C GLY A 122 8.68 -1.43 -18.07
N GLY A 123 9.04 -1.69 -16.81
CA GLY A 123 9.51 -0.69 -15.85
C GLY A 123 8.47 -0.20 -14.85
N ALA A 124 7.19 -0.59 -14.96
CA ALA A 124 6.17 -0.19 -13.99
C ALA A 124 6.38 -0.88 -12.64
N ILE A 125 6.28 -0.12 -11.56
CA ILE A 125 6.43 -0.63 -10.19
C ILE A 125 5.04 -0.89 -9.58
N VAL A 126 4.90 -2.05 -8.93
CA VAL A 126 3.64 -2.49 -8.31
C VAL A 126 3.93 -3.26 -7.02
N ALA A 127 3.02 -3.15 -6.05
CA ALA A 127 3.02 -3.97 -4.85
C ALA A 127 2.05 -5.15 -5.01
N TRP A 128 2.48 -6.35 -4.59
CA TRP A 128 1.58 -7.50 -4.45
C TRP A 128 1.35 -7.79 -2.99
N MET A 129 0.10 -8.10 -2.63
CA MET A 129 -0.33 -8.28 -1.25
C MET A 129 -1.14 -9.57 -1.10
N THR A 130 -0.71 -10.43 -0.19
CA THR A 130 -1.56 -11.49 0.38
C THR A 130 -2.18 -10.99 1.68
N PRO A 131 -3.48 -10.71 1.73
CA PRO A 131 -4.14 -10.26 2.95
C PRO A 131 -4.17 -11.38 3.99
N ARG A 132 -3.93 -11.06 5.27
CA ARG A 132 -4.07 -12.05 6.35
C ARG A 132 -5.50 -12.64 6.34
N PRO A 133 -5.66 -13.94 6.67
CA PRO A 133 -6.98 -14.49 6.95
C PRO A 133 -7.64 -13.69 8.07
N GLN A 134 -8.95 -13.41 7.98
CA GLN A 134 -9.69 -12.93 9.15
C GLN A 134 -9.62 -14.04 10.22
N GLN A 135 -9.17 -13.69 11.42
CA GLN A 135 -9.52 -14.49 12.58
C GLN A 135 -11.00 -14.22 12.84
N ASN A 136 -11.85 -15.19 12.52
CA ASN A 136 -13.22 -15.18 13.00
C ASN A 136 -13.13 -15.27 14.54
N ALA A 137 -13.61 -14.24 15.23
CA ALA A 137 -13.93 -14.32 16.65
C ALA A 137 -15.14 -15.24 16.86
#